data_AF-A0AAE3C4X0-F1
#
_entry.id   AF-A0AAE3C4X0-F1
#
_cell.length_a   1.000
_cell.length_b   1.000
_cell.length_c   1.000
_cell.angle_alpha   90.00
_cell.angle_beta   90.00
_cell.angle_gamma   90.00
#
_symmetry.space_group_name_H-M   'P 1'
#
loop_
_entity.id
_entity.type
_entity.pdbx_description
1 polymer ?
#
loop_
_entity_poly.entity_id
_entity_poly.type
_entity_poly.pdbx_seq_one_letter_code
_entity_poly.pdbx_strand_id
1 'polypeptide(L)'
;MKDPKELLVYLLLRSMKETTLDELAEVAGIPRRSAIRILRSFVRRGVAREVEGKVIFNPRCSGGLKVPFGGEVMELSISVDRDLMNVGEVRVYRGKDVVASMPCIVSGEDFVVDLSGFLEFYGEAAGLNSSSFSVKKAYNVFRRLMDGKGEVKNAGQWEIDAALGAILLCGAIAEELGLDYIVTTIDSSSIPRRVERNELERIEEESGVEIVAGYSFPLGKGDGLLLIDRACRTYFSKRGERTLVELEVVEEEDIVEVDFSSLVNRYVKFAEGKKASFSAEKVVDCFFMMLENGGRVEDYLKRVDYDDERELLEAMYRISMVIMRLKGKDVTAKVTYPSFSGEN
;
A
#
# COMPACT_ATOMS: atom_id res chain seq x y z
N MET A 1 -24.61 -6.35 7.55
CA MET A 1 -25.29 -7.61 7.18
C MET A 1 -25.06 -8.58 8.32
N LYS A 2 -26.05 -9.39 8.71
CA LYS A 2 -25.95 -10.25 9.91
C LYS A 2 -25.68 -11.74 9.60
N ASP A 3 -25.61 -12.12 8.32
CA ASP A 3 -25.49 -13.52 7.87
C ASP A 3 -24.29 -13.66 6.91
N PRO A 4 -23.28 -14.51 7.19
CA PRO A 4 -22.13 -14.74 6.31
C PRO A 4 -22.51 -15.15 4.89
N LYS A 5 -23.66 -15.82 4.74
CA LYS A 5 -24.20 -16.22 3.43
C LYS A 5 -24.68 -15.03 2.62
N GLU A 6 -25.19 -14.00 3.29
CA GLU A 6 -25.61 -12.76 2.63
C GLU A 6 -24.41 -12.08 1.97
N LEU A 7 -23.30 -11.98 2.70
CA LEU A 7 -22.08 -11.38 2.19
C LEU A 7 -21.45 -12.19 1.04
N LEU A 8 -21.42 -13.52 1.13
CA LEU A 8 -20.94 -14.36 0.03
C LEU A 8 -21.72 -14.09 -1.26
N VAL A 9 -23.05 -14.03 -1.18
CA VAL A 9 -23.93 -13.73 -2.32
C VAL A 9 -23.69 -12.31 -2.85
N TYR A 10 -23.40 -11.34 -1.98
CA TYR A 10 -23.04 -9.98 -2.39
C TYR A 10 -21.77 -9.98 -3.25
N LEU A 11 -20.72 -10.68 -2.80
CA LEU A 11 -19.44 -10.74 -3.51
C LEU A 11 -19.56 -11.46 -4.85
N LEU A 12 -20.34 -12.54 -4.91
CA LEU A 12 -20.61 -13.26 -6.15
C LEU A 12 -21.41 -12.42 -7.15
N LEU A 13 -22.45 -11.73 -6.70
CA LEU A 13 -23.19 -10.79 -7.55
C LEU A 13 -22.31 -9.69 -8.11
N ARG A 14 -21.43 -9.12 -7.27
CA ARG A 14 -20.47 -8.09 -7.70
C ARG A 14 -19.51 -8.62 -8.76
N SER A 15 -18.94 -9.81 -8.56
CA SER A 15 -17.99 -10.42 -9.50
C SER A 15 -18.63 -10.78 -10.83
N MET A 16 -19.83 -11.38 -10.80
CA MET A 16 -20.51 -11.83 -12.01
C MET A 16 -21.12 -10.65 -12.79
N LYS A 17 -21.36 -9.50 -12.15
CA LYS A 17 -22.06 -8.29 -12.65
C LYS A 17 -23.53 -8.56 -13.03
N GLU A 18 -23.80 -9.66 -13.72
CA GLU A 18 -25.10 -10.18 -14.12
C GLU A 18 -25.10 -11.72 -13.96
N THR A 19 -26.14 -12.27 -13.35
CA THR A 19 -26.25 -13.72 -13.11
C THR A 19 -27.71 -14.14 -12.98
N THR A 20 -28.00 -15.42 -13.10
CA THR A 20 -29.31 -15.97 -12.72
C THR A 20 -29.36 -16.34 -11.24
N LEU A 21 -30.58 -16.44 -10.69
CA LEU A 21 -30.77 -16.92 -9.32
C LEU A 21 -30.19 -18.33 -9.11
N ASP A 22 -30.30 -19.18 -10.12
CA ASP A 22 -29.89 -20.58 -10.04
C ASP A 22 -28.38 -20.70 -10.05
N GLU A 23 -27.69 -19.99 -10.96
CA GLU A 23 -26.23 -19.90 -10.98
C GLU A 23 -25.69 -19.29 -9.69
N LEU A 24 -26.31 -18.23 -9.19
CA LEU A 24 -25.88 -17.59 -7.94
C LEU A 24 -26.01 -18.52 -6.73
N ALA A 25 -27.10 -19.30 -6.66
CA ALA A 25 -27.30 -20.28 -5.58
C ALA A 25 -26.30 -21.43 -5.65
N GLU A 26 -26.02 -21.91 -6.86
CA GLU A 26 -25.05 -22.97 -7.14
C GLU A 26 -23.62 -22.53 -6.78
N VAL A 27 -23.17 -21.39 -7.31
CA VAL A 27 -21.83 -20.85 -7.07
C VAL A 27 -21.63 -20.46 -5.59
N ALA A 28 -22.67 -19.94 -4.94
CA ALA A 28 -22.63 -19.65 -3.51
C ALA A 28 -22.69 -20.89 -2.62
N GLY A 29 -22.99 -22.07 -3.16
CA GLY A 29 -23.18 -23.30 -2.39
C GLY A 29 -24.31 -23.19 -1.36
N ILE A 30 -25.37 -22.41 -1.65
CA ILE A 30 -26.50 -22.19 -0.74
C ILE A 30 -27.82 -22.69 -1.33
N PRO A 31 -28.80 -23.08 -0.50
CA PRO A 31 -30.12 -23.43 -0.99
C PRO A 31 -30.77 -22.26 -1.75
N ARG A 32 -31.40 -22.54 -2.89
CA ARG A 32 -32.12 -21.55 -3.71
C ARG A 32 -33.08 -20.67 -2.90
N ARG A 33 -33.78 -21.24 -1.91
CA ARG A 33 -34.67 -20.48 -1.00
C ARG A 33 -33.92 -19.43 -0.18
N SER A 34 -32.70 -19.73 0.26
CA SER A 34 -31.83 -18.78 0.97
C SER A 34 -31.34 -17.68 0.02
N ALA A 35 -30.92 -18.04 -1.20
CA ALA A 35 -30.53 -17.09 -2.24
C ALA A 35 -31.67 -16.11 -2.57
N ILE A 36 -32.90 -16.60 -2.76
CA ILE A 36 -34.10 -15.75 -2.96
C ILE A 36 -34.28 -14.75 -1.82
N ARG A 37 -34.17 -15.20 -0.57
CA ARG A 37 -34.34 -14.33 0.61
C ARG A 37 -33.29 -13.23 0.65
N ILE A 38 -32.03 -13.58 0.37
CA ILE A 38 -30.90 -12.65 0.32
C ILE A 38 -31.09 -11.64 -0.82
N LEU A 39 -31.43 -12.11 -2.02
CA LEU A 39 -31.67 -11.27 -3.19
C LEU A 39 -32.81 -10.29 -2.98
N ARG A 40 -33.94 -10.72 -2.42
CA ARG A 40 -35.03 -9.81 -2.05
C ARG A 40 -34.60 -8.75 -1.06
N SER A 41 -33.59 -9.04 -0.23
CA SER A 41 -33.02 -8.04 0.66
C SER A 41 -32.08 -7.09 -0.09
N PHE A 42 -31.33 -7.56 -1.07
CA PHE A 42 -30.45 -6.73 -1.91
C PHE A 42 -31.22 -5.81 -2.86
N VAL A 43 -32.28 -6.31 -3.48
CA VAL A 43 -33.19 -5.49 -4.30
C VAL A 43 -33.82 -4.39 -3.46
N ARG A 44 -34.32 -4.71 -2.25
CA ARG A 44 -34.86 -3.71 -1.32
C ARG A 44 -33.83 -2.66 -0.88
N ARG A 45 -32.55 -3.00 -0.89
CA ARG A 45 -31.44 -2.10 -0.53
C ARG A 45 -30.81 -1.41 -1.75
N GLY A 46 -31.35 -1.63 -2.96
CA GLY A 46 -30.80 -1.06 -4.20
C GLY A 46 -29.46 -1.66 -4.65
N VAL A 47 -29.00 -2.74 -4.02
CA VAL A 47 -27.71 -3.42 -4.30
C VAL A 47 -27.75 -4.23 -5.60
N ALA A 48 -28.94 -4.69 -5.96
CA ALA A 48 -29.17 -5.42 -7.20
C ALA A 48 -30.57 -5.06 -7.72
N ARG A 49 -30.81 -5.32 -9.00
CA ARG A 49 -32.14 -5.25 -9.62
C ARG A 49 -32.40 -6.55 -10.37
N GLU A 50 -33.67 -6.93 -10.42
CA GLU A 50 -34.10 -8.11 -11.18
C GLU A 50 -34.67 -7.63 -12.52
N VAL A 51 -34.12 -8.13 -13.62
CA VAL A 51 -34.54 -7.80 -14.99
C VAL A 51 -34.67 -9.11 -15.76
N GLU A 52 -35.89 -9.44 -16.19
CA GLU A 52 -36.17 -10.60 -17.05
C GLU A 52 -35.59 -11.94 -16.54
N GLY A 53 -35.66 -12.19 -15.23
CA GLY A 53 -35.16 -13.42 -14.61
C GLY A 53 -33.65 -13.44 -14.32
N LYS A 54 -32.95 -12.34 -14.64
CA LYS A 54 -31.57 -12.11 -14.25
C LYS A 54 -31.48 -11.14 -13.08
N VAL A 55 -30.48 -11.35 -12.26
CA VAL A 55 -30.07 -10.42 -11.21
C VAL A 55 -28.88 -9.63 -11.72
N ILE A 56 -29.08 -8.32 -11.84
CA ILE A 56 -28.03 -7.37 -12.21
C ILE A 56 -27.56 -6.69 -10.94
N PHE A 57 -26.26 -6.75 -10.67
CA PHE A 57 -25.64 -5.98 -9.61
C PHE A 57 -25.75 -4.49 -9.95
N ASN A 58 -26.28 -3.70 -9.02
CA ASN A 58 -26.27 -2.24 -9.16
C ASN A 58 -24.99 -1.72 -8.48
N PRO A 59 -23.95 -1.33 -9.24
CA PRO A 59 -22.87 -0.53 -8.67
C PRO A 59 -23.50 0.72 -8.06
N ARG A 60 -23.03 1.10 -6.87
CA ARG A 60 -23.78 2.01 -6.00
C ARG A 60 -24.08 3.36 -6.64
N CYS A 61 -25.33 3.81 -6.48
CA CYS A 61 -25.66 5.22 -6.39
C CYS A 61 -25.42 5.70 -4.93
N SER A 62 -24.39 6.52 -4.72
CA SER A 62 -24.28 7.60 -3.70
C SER A 62 -24.54 7.33 -2.20
N GLY A 63 -24.72 6.08 -1.72
CA GLY A 63 -24.85 5.76 -0.29
C GLY A 63 -23.56 5.24 0.33
N GLY A 64 -23.17 5.67 1.54
CA GLY A 64 -21.91 5.32 2.20
C GLY A 64 -21.65 3.81 2.34
N LEU A 65 -20.37 3.39 2.27
CA LEU A 65 -19.84 2.02 2.43
C LEU A 65 -20.24 1.37 3.74
N LYS A 66 -21.05 0.32 3.68
CA LYS A 66 -21.54 -0.39 4.88
C LYS A 66 -20.67 -1.60 5.17
N VAL A 67 -19.80 -1.49 6.18
CA VAL A 67 -18.87 -2.57 6.59
C VAL A 67 -19.31 -3.21 7.89
N PRO A 68 -19.02 -4.50 8.12
CA PRO A 68 -19.16 -5.10 9.45
C PRO A 68 -18.12 -4.49 10.40
N PHE A 69 -18.51 -4.22 11.65
CA PHE A 69 -17.63 -3.59 12.64
C PHE A 69 -18.04 -3.97 14.06
N GLY A 70 -17.24 -4.79 14.73
CA GLY A 70 -17.53 -5.26 16.10
C GLY A 70 -18.86 -6.04 16.21
N GLY A 71 -19.27 -6.74 15.15
CA GLY A 71 -20.57 -7.43 15.06
C GLY A 71 -21.75 -6.54 14.66
N GLU A 72 -21.53 -5.23 14.48
CA GLU A 72 -22.52 -4.28 13.96
C GLU A 72 -22.23 -3.87 12.51
N VAL A 73 -22.96 -2.88 11.99
CA VAL A 73 -22.71 -2.29 10.68
C VAL A 73 -22.28 -0.84 10.86
N MET A 74 -21.11 -0.51 10.35
CA MET A 74 -20.60 0.85 10.26
C MET A 74 -20.78 1.39 8.84
N GLU A 75 -21.16 2.66 8.73
CA GLU A 75 -21.21 3.37 7.46
C GLU A 75 -19.97 4.26 7.32
N LEU A 76 -19.29 4.10 6.19
CA LEU A 76 -18.07 4.78 5.82
C LEU A 76 -18.26 5.51 4.48
N SER A 77 -17.39 6.42 4.12
CA SER A 77 -17.25 6.88 2.73
C SER A 77 -15.80 6.77 2.32
N ILE A 78 -15.56 6.77 1.02
CA ILE A 78 -14.20 6.70 0.47
C ILE A 78 -13.95 7.92 -0.42
N SER A 79 -12.69 8.32 -0.49
CA SER A 79 -12.16 9.22 -1.50
C SER A 79 -10.88 8.62 -2.03
N VAL A 80 -10.68 8.67 -3.34
CA VAL A 80 -9.43 8.24 -3.96
C VAL A 80 -8.80 9.47 -4.61
N ASP A 81 -7.67 9.90 -4.06
CA ASP A 81 -6.86 10.99 -4.62
C ASP A 81 -5.62 10.39 -5.28
N ARG A 82 -5.27 10.84 -6.49
CA ARG A 82 -4.10 10.38 -7.25
C ARG A 82 -3.40 11.57 -7.89
N ASP A 83 -2.08 11.51 -7.94
CA ASP A 83 -1.26 12.45 -8.68
C ASP A 83 -1.00 12.01 -10.13
N LEU A 84 -0.25 12.84 -10.85
CA LEU A 84 0.14 12.57 -12.24
C LEU A 84 1.13 11.39 -12.39
N MET A 85 1.79 10.98 -11.30
CA MET A 85 2.68 9.83 -11.24
C MET A 85 1.92 8.56 -10.82
N ASN A 86 0.59 8.62 -10.85
CA ASN A 86 -0.32 7.55 -10.45
C ASN A 86 -0.14 7.07 -9.00
N VAL A 87 0.45 7.89 -8.13
CA VAL A 87 0.51 7.63 -6.70
C VAL A 87 -0.57 8.42 -6.00
N GLY A 88 -1.18 7.79 -5.02
CA GLY A 88 -2.34 8.33 -4.38
C GLY A 88 -2.53 7.88 -2.95
N GLU A 89 -3.67 8.28 -2.44
CA GLU A 89 -4.16 7.87 -1.15
C GLU A 89 -5.64 7.56 -1.27
N VAL A 90 -6.03 6.40 -0.76
CA VAL A 90 -7.43 6.09 -0.48
C VAL A 90 -7.70 6.52 0.96
N ARG A 91 -8.57 7.52 1.11
CA ARG A 91 -9.04 7.99 2.41
C ARG A 91 -10.39 7.38 2.71
N VAL A 92 -10.52 6.83 3.92
CA VAL A 92 -11.76 6.26 4.44
C VAL A 92 -12.27 7.17 5.53
N TYR A 93 -13.54 7.55 5.44
CA TYR A 93 -14.17 8.49 6.34
C TYR A 93 -15.29 7.82 7.13
N ARG A 94 -15.45 8.23 8.38
CA ARG A 94 -16.66 8.00 9.18
C ARG A 94 -17.31 9.35 9.43
N GLY A 95 -18.35 9.67 8.66
CA GLY A 95 -18.92 11.02 8.66
C GLY A 95 -17.93 12.02 8.07
N LYS A 96 -17.34 12.89 8.90
CA LYS A 96 -16.33 13.88 8.47
C LYS A 96 -14.90 13.48 8.84
N ASP A 97 -14.75 12.48 9.70
CA ASP A 97 -13.45 12.11 10.26
C ASP A 97 -12.78 11.08 9.36
N VAL A 98 -11.51 11.30 9.02
CA VAL A 98 -10.68 10.28 8.34
C VAL A 98 -10.33 9.21 9.38
N VAL A 99 -10.76 7.98 9.13
CA VAL A 99 -10.50 6.83 10.02
C VAL A 99 -9.40 5.92 9.50
N ALA A 100 -9.11 5.96 8.20
CA ALA A 100 -7.97 5.29 7.62
C ALA A 100 -7.47 6.03 6.38
N SER A 101 -6.15 6.01 6.23
CA SER A 101 -5.41 6.54 5.09
C SER A 101 -4.56 5.41 4.54
N MET A 102 -4.74 5.08 3.26
CA MET A 102 -4.06 3.95 2.62
C MET A 102 -3.33 4.43 1.38
N PRO A 103 -2.00 4.29 1.29
CA PRO A 103 -1.30 4.64 0.09
C PRO A 103 -1.69 3.69 -1.05
N CYS A 104 -1.79 4.24 -2.25
CA CYS A 104 -2.09 3.48 -3.46
C CYS A 104 -1.20 3.92 -4.63
N ILE A 105 -1.03 3.03 -5.61
CA ILE A 105 -0.24 3.28 -6.81
C ILE A 105 -0.81 2.53 -8.01
N VAL A 106 -0.75 3.11 -9.20
CA VAL A 106 -0.93 2.36 -10.46
C VAL A 106 0.44 1.96 -10.97
N SER A 107 0.67 0.66 -11.13
CA SER A 107 1.92 0.09 -11.64
C SER A 107 1.60 -0.77 -12.86
N GLY A 108 1.90 -0.28 -14.06
CA GLY A 108 1.45 -0.93 -15.30
C GLY A 108 -0.07 -0.94 -15.40
N GLU A 109 -0.65 -2.14 -15.54
CA GLU A 109 -2.12 -2.34 -15.58
C GLU A 109 -2.73 -2.54 -14.19
N ASP A 110 -1.91 -2.65 -13.14
CA ASP A 110 -2.37 -2.99 -11.80
C ASP A 110 -2.60 -1.75 -10.93
N PHE A 111 -3.77 -1.69 -10.29
CA PHE A 111 -4.02 -0.78 -9.17
C PHE A 111 -3.65 -1.46 -7.86
N VAL A 112 -2.65 -0.95 -7.14
CA VAL A 112 -2.18 -1.51 -5.88
C VAL A 112 -2.56 -0.61 -4.70
N VAL A 113 -3.17 -1.19 -3.68
CA VAL A 113 -3.53 -0.49 -2.42
C VAL A 113 -2.92 -1.22 -1.23
N ASP A 114 -2.30 -0.46 -0.32
CA ASP A 114 -1.87 -0.99 0.98
C ASP A 114 -3.01 -0.90 2.00
N LEU A 115 -3.50 -2.05 2.43
CA LEU A 115 -4.63 -2.14 3.36
C LEU A 115 -4.22 -2.00 4.84
N SER A 116 -2.93 -1.81 5.13
CA SER A 116 -2.40 -1.76 6.51
C SER A 116 -3.17 -0.78 7.40
N GLY A 117 -3.30 0.49 6.99
CA GLY A 117 -3.99 1.52 7.77
C GLY A 117 -5.46 1.21 8.06
N PHE A 118 -6.16 0.53 7.13
CA PHE A 118 -7.54 0.12 7.37
C PHE A 118 -7.64 -1.04 8.37
N LEU A 119 -6.70 -1.98 8.35
CA LEU A 119 -6.67 -3.07 9.34
C LEU A 119 -6.23 -2.58 10.71
N GLU A 120 -5.34 -1.59 10.78
CA GLU A 120 -4.94 -0.93 12.02
C GLU A 120 -6.12 -0.23 12.69
N PHE A 121 -6.96 0.47 11.91
CA PHE A 121 -8.23 1.06 12.41
C PHE A 121 -9.12 0.02 13.12
N TYR A 122 -9.25 -1.20 12.59
CA TYR A 122 -9.97 -2.28 13.28
C TYR A 122 -9.25 -2.77 14.53
N GLY A 123 -7.92 -2.81 14.51
CA GLY A 123 -7.10 -3.17 15.66
C GLY A 123 -7.24 -2.19 16.83
N GLU A 124 -7.22 -0.89 16.55
CA GLU A 124 -7.46 0.16 17.53
C GLU A 124 -8.86 0.04 18.15
N ALA A 125 -9.87 -0.15 17.31
CA ALA A 125 -11.24 -0.33 17.75
C ALA A 125 -11.43 -1.60 18.60
N ALA A 126 -10.79 -2.71 18.24
CA ALA A 126 -10.79 -3.93 19.03
C ALA A 126 -10.14 -3.70 20.40
N GLY A 127 -9.03 -2.97 20.45
CA GLY A 127 -8.33 -2.60 21.69
C GLY A 127 -9.19 -1.76 22.63
N LEU A 128 -9.93 -0.78 22.10
CA LEU A 128 -10.90 0.02 22.86
C LEU A 128 -12.06 -0.84 23.43
N ASN A 129 -12.34 -1.98 22.81
CA ASN A 129 -13.35 -2.95 23.25
C ASN A 129 -12.75 -4.13 24.02
N SER A 130 -11.53 -4.00 24.57
CA SER A 130 -10.83 -5.04 25.33
C SER A 130 -10.77 -6.39 24.61
N SER A 131 -10.75 -6.37 23.28
CA SER A 131 -10.72 -7.54 22.41
C SER A 131 -9.34 -7.70 21.80
N SER A 132 -8.87 -8.94 21.66
CA SER A 132 -7.62 -9.22 20.95
C SER A 132 -7.81 -9.03 19.44
N PHE A 133 -6.81 -8.47 18.77
CA PHE A 133 -6.78 -8.36 17.32
C PHE A 133 -5.38 -8.68 16.78
N SER A 134 -5.33 -9.35 15.62
CA SER A 134 -4.08 -9.58 14.89
C SER A 134 -4.24 -9.23 13.42
N VAL A 135 -3.49 -8.20 12.96
CA VAL A 135 -3.43 -7.79 11.55
C VAL A 135 -3.09 -8.99 10.65
N LYS A 136 -2.09 -9.80 11.05
CA LYS A 136 -1.70 -11.01 10.32
C LYS A 136 -2.84 -12.02 10.18
N LYS A 137 -3.65 -12.21 11.24
CA LYS A 137 -4.82 -13.08 11.17
C LYS A 137 -5.90 -12.48 10.26
N ALA A 138 -6.22 -11.20 10.41
CA ALA A 138 -7.18 -10.50 9.55
C ALA A 138 -6.79 -10.60 8.07
N TYR A 139 -5.52 -10.43 7.74
CA TYR A 139 -5.04 -10.61 6.37
C TYR A 139 -5.18 -12.03 5.85
N ASN A 140 -4.84 -13.03 6.67
CA ASN A 140 -5.01 -14.42 6.28
C ASN A 140 -6.49 -14.74 6.00
N VAL A 141 -7.41 -14.13 6.75
CA VAL A 141 -8.86 -14.20 6.48
C VAL A 141 -9.19 -13.54 5.16
N PHE A 142 -8.76 -12.30 4.96
CA PHE A 142 -8.96 -11.55 3.72
C PHE A 142 -8.50 -12.36 2.50
N ARG A 143 -7.25 -12.84 2.50
CA ARG A 143 -6.69 -13.61 1.38
C ARG A 143 -7.44 -14.90 1.11
N ARG A 144 -7.79 -15.66 2.16
CA ARG A 144 -8.55 -16.91 1.99
C ARG A 144 -9.93 -16.68 1.42
N LEU A 145 -10.60 -15.59 1.83
CA LEU A 145 -11.91 -15.22 1.29
C LEU A 145 -11.82 -14.78 -0.16
N MET A 146 -10.83 -13.96 -0.51
CA MET A 146 -10.57 -13.55 -1.90
C MET A 146 -10.23 -14.76 -2.80
N ASP A 147 -9.50 -15.75 -2.28
CA ASP A 147 -9.18 -17.00 -2.99
C ASP A 147 -10.36 -18.00 -3.06
N GLY A 148 -11.53 -17.69 -2.48
CA GLY A 148 -12.68 -18.61 -2.42
C GLY A 148 -12.46 -19.83 -1.49
N LYS A 149 -11.45 -19.81 -0.62
CA LYS A 149 -11.04 -20.95 0.24
C LYS A 149 -11.82 -21.06 1.57
N GLY A 150 -12.94 -20.35 1.70
CA GLY A 150 -13.86 -20.44 2.85
C GLY A 150 -13.26 -20.06 4.21
N GLU A 151 -13.98 -20.44 5.28
CA GLU A 151 -13.73 -20.01 6.66
C GLU A 151 -12.30 -20.25 7.18
N VAL A 152 -11.86 -19.32 8.05
CA VAL A 152 -10.58 -19.41 8.75
C VAL A 152 -10.82 -19.88 10.16
N LYS A 153 -10.33 -21.09 10.46
CA LYS A 153 -10.29 -21.60 11.83
C LYS A 153 -9.42 -20.66 12.68
N ASN A 154 -9.94 -20.22 13.84
CA ASN A 154 -9.23 -19.43 14.87
C ASN A 154 -9.10 -17.91 14.64
N ALA A 155 -9.89 -17.31 13.74
CA ALA A 155 -10.05 -15.85 13.67
C ALA A 155 -11.15 -15.38 14.63
N GLY A 156 -10.94 -14.28 15.35
CA GLY A 156 -11.96 -13.64 16.16
C GLY A 156 -12.90 -12.78 15.31
N GLN A 157 -13.98 -12.28 15.92
CA GLN A 157 -14.97 -11.45 15.23
C GLN A 157 -14.32 -10.21 14.59
N TRP A 158 -13.40 -9.55 15.28
CA TRP A 158 -12.73 -8.35 14.77
C TRP A 158 -11.85 -8.64 13.55
N GLU A 159 -11.12 -9.76 13.51
CA GLU A 159 -10.35 -10.13 12.33
C GLU A 159 -11.23 -10.49 11.14
N ILE A 160 -12.37 -11.13 11.39
CA ILE A 160 -13.37 -11.42 10.36
C ILE A 160 -13.95 -10.11 9.83
N ASP A 161 -14.41 -9.22 10.72
CA ASP A 161 -15.00 -7.94 10.32
C ASP A 161 -14.01 -7.07 9.56
N ALA A 162 -12.74 -7.02 9.97
CA ALA A 162 -11.68 -6.29 9.28
C ALA A 162 -11.44 -6.83 7.87
N ALA A 163 -11.35 -8.15 7.72
CA ALA A 163 -11.18 -8.80 6.42
C ALA A 163 -12.36 -8.52 5.49
N LEU A 164 -13.59 -8.63 5.99
CA LEU A 164 -14.80 -8.36 5.23
C LEU A 164 -14.93 -6.87 4.87
N GLY A 165 -14.62 -5.98 5.81
CA GLY A 165 -14.53 -4.54 5.58
C GLY A 165 -13.53 -4.22 4.47
N ALA A 166 -12.36 -4.85 4.47
CA ALA A 166 -11.33 -4.66 3.47
C ALA A 166 -11.79 -5.13 2.07
N ILE A 167 -12.50 -6.25 1.98
CA ILE A 167 -13.08 -6.72 0.71
C ILE A 167 -14.13 -5.72 0.18
N LEU A 168 -15.01 -5.23 1.06
CA LEU A 168 -16.03 -4.23 0.71
C LEU A 168 -15.43 -2.87 0.35
N LEU A 169 -14.30 -2.53 0.95
CA LEU A 169 -13.53 -1.34 0.61
C LEU A 169 -12.90 -1.47 -0.79
N CYS A 170 -12.24 -2.59 -1.08
CA CYS A 170 -11.76 -2.90 -2.44
C CYS A 170 -12.91 -2.92 -3.45
N GLY A 171 -14.07 -3.40 -3.00
CA GLY A 171 -15.42 -3.04 -3.43
C GLY A 171 -15.57 -1.68 -4.07
N ALA A 172 -15.69 -0.73 -3.17
CA ALA A 172 -15.98 0.65 -3.47
C ALA A 172 -14.86 1.32 -4.25
N ILE A 173 -13.59 1.02 -3.98
CA ILE A 173 -12.47 1.62 -4.72
C ILE A 173 -12.53 1.25 -6.20
N ALA A 174 -12.78 -0.03 -6.52
CA ALA A 174 -12.85 -0.46 -7.92
C ALA A 174 -14.06 0.16 -8.64
N GLU A 175 -15.19 0.28 -7.94
CA GLU A 175 -16.38 0.95 -8.48
C GLU A 175 -16.14 2.45 -8.74
N GLU A 176 -15.53 3.15 -7.78
CA GLU A 176 -15.21 4.58 -7.87
C GLU A 176 -14.27 4.88 -9.04
N LEU A 177 -13.30 3.99 -9.28
CA LEU A 177 -12.28 4.15 -10.32
C LEU A 177 -12.66 3.50 -11.66
N GLY A 178 -13.78 2.78 -11.74
CA GLY A 178 -14.17 2.03 -12.94
C GLY A 178 -13.21 0.89 -13.29
N LEU A 179 -12.58 0.26 -12.29
CA LEU A 179 -11.62 -0.81 -12.48
C LEU A 179 -12.28 -2.20 -12.45
N ASP A 180 -11.78 -3.12 -13.26
CA ASP A 180 -12.23 -4.51 -13.24
C ASP A 180 -11.66 -5.29 -12.05
N TYR A 181 -10.42 -5.00 -11.63
CA TYR A 181 -9.81 -5.60 -10.45
C TYR A 181 -8.81 -4.65 -9.76
N ILE A 182 -8.47 -4.98 -8.51
CA ILE A 182 -7.46 -4.30 -7.68
C ILE A 182 -6.55 -5.37 -7.10
N VAL A 183 -5.23 -5.14 -7.19
CA VAL A 183 -4.23 -5.94 -6.48
C VAL A 183 -4.05 -5.33 -5.09
N THR A 184 -4.11 -6.14 -4.04
CA THR A 184 -3.97 -5.63 -2.67
C THR A 184 -2.73 -6.18 -2.01
N THR A 185 -2.07 -5.32 -1.23
CA THR A 185 -0.93 -5.71 -0.40
C THR A 185 -1.14 -5.27 1.04
N ILE A 186 -0.44 -5.92 1.96
CA ILE A 186 -0.19 -5.39 3.30
C ILE A 186 1.30 -5.22 3.39
N ASP A 187 1.76 -4.13 2.79
CA ASP A 187 3.16 -3.79 2.83
C ASP A 187 3.31 -2.28 2.65
N SER A 188 3.08 -1.57 3.76
CA SER A 188 3.32 -0.14 3.91
C SER A 188 4.77 0.23 3.66
N SER A 189 5.68 -0.73 3.75
CA SER A 189 7.10 -0.53 3.45
C SER A 189 7.39 -0.55 1.94
N SER A 190 6.45 -1.06 1.14
CA SER A 190 6.62 -1.19 -0.31
C SER A 190 5.93 -0.10 -1.11
N ILE A 191 4.78 0.41 -0.65
CA ILE A 191 4.08 1.51 -1.33
C ILE A 191 4.51 2.83 -0.67
N PRO A 192 5.17 3.75 -1.40
CA PRO A 192 5.45 5.07 -0.86
C PRO A 192 4.16 5.81 -0.52
N ARG A 193 4.13 6.47 0.63
CA ARG A 193 3.06 7.42 0.98
C ARG A 193 3.36 8.77 0.34
N ARG A 194 2.36 9.39 -0.27
CA ARG A 194 2.48 10.78 -0.76
C ARG A 194 2.70 11.74 0.40
N VAL A 195 3.70 12.61 0.27
CA VAL A 195 3.98 13.68 1.24
C VAL A 195 2.95 14.79 1.04
N GLU A 196 2.34 15.24 2.14
CA GLU A 196 1.30 16.26 2.09
C GLU A 196 1.86 17.63 1.70
N ARG A 197 1.05 18.49 1.08
CA ARG A 197 1.49 19.82 0.63
C ARG A 197 2.07 20.66 1.76
N ASN A 198 1.46 20.62 2.95
CA ASN A 198 1.94 21.35 4.12
C ASN A 198 3.34 20.86 4.59
N GLU A 199 3.66 19.59 4.37
CA GLU A 199 4.98 19.03 4.70
C GLU A 199 6.00 19.39 3.61
N LEU A 200 5.59 19.37 2.33
CA LEU A 200 6.41 19.85 1.21
C LEU A 200 6.78 21.33 1.38
N GLU A 201 5.83 22.20 1.72
CA GLU A 201 6.07 23.63 1.93
C GLU A 201 7.12 23.91 3.00
N ARG A 202 7.12 23.15 4.11
CA ARG A 202 8.17 23.26 5.13
C ARG A 202 9.54 22.86 4.58
N ILE A 203 9.60 21.80 3.77
CA ILE A 203 10.85 21.37 3.14
C ILE A 203 11.33 22.41 2.12
N GLU A 204 10.42 23.01 1.35
CA GLU A 204 10.71 24.10 0.40
C GLU A 204 11.30 25.32 1.13
N GLU A 205 10.70 25.72 2.26
CA GLU A 205 11.19 26.82 3.10
C GLU A 205 12.59 26.55 3.68
N GLU A 206 12.86 25.32 4.11
CA GLU A 206 14.15 24.95 4.72
C GLU A 206 15.27 24.74 3.69
N SER A 207 14.95 24.19 2.52
CA SER A 207 15.93 23.81 1.50
C SER A 207 16.14 24.87 0.41
N GLY A 208 15.15 25.74 0.19
CA GLY A 208 15.13 26.70 -0.94
C GLY A 208 14.86 26.06 -2.30
N VAL A 209 14.48 24.77 -2.34
CA VAL A 209 14.13 24.03 -3.56
C VAL A 209 12.61 23.92 -3.65
N GLU A 210 12.03 24.24 -4.81
CA GLU A 210 10.60 24.14 -5.05
C GLU A 210 10.19 22.71 -5.43
N ILE A 211 9.41 22.04 -4.57
CA ILE A 211 9.11 20.61 -4.65
C ILE A 211 7.67 20.39 -5.13
N VAL A 212 7.52 19.70 -6.26
CA VAL A 212 6.20 19.41 -6.85
C VAL A 212 5.57 18.13 -6.33
N ALA A 213 6.40 17.16 -5.95
CA ALA A 213 5.94 15.88 -5.43
C ALA A 213 6.94 15.33 -4.40
N GLY A 214 6.43 14.57 -3.45
CA GLY A 214 7.25 13.87 -2.48
C GLY A 214 6.62 12.55 -2.06
N TYR A 215 7.48 11.58 -1.79
CA TYR A 215 7.14 10.21 -1.48
C TYR A 215 7.92 9.79 -0.24
N SER A 216 7.21 9.49 0.85
CA SER A 216 7.79 9.01 2.09
C SER A 216 7.74 7.49 2.18
N PHE A 217 8.79 6.89 2.73
CA PHE A 217 8.89 5.46 2.99
C PHE A 217 9.61 5.22 4.34
N PRO A 218 9.37 4.09 5.02
CA PRO A 218 10.07 3.77 6.26
C PRO A 218 11.59 3.66 6.05
N LEU A 219 12.37 4.27 6.94
CA LEU A 219 13.83 4.23 6.91
C LEU A 219 14.41 4.28 8.33
N GLY A 220 14.94 3.15 8.81
CA GLY A 220 15.47 3.03 10.17
C GLY A 220 14.43 3.39 11.24
N LYS A 221 14.68 4.47 12.01
CA LYS A 221 13.76 4.97 13.05
C LYS A 221 12.85 6.11 12.58
N GLY A 222 12.96 6.54 11.33
CA GLY A 222 12.18 7.63 10.77
C GLY A 222 11.70 7.31 9.36
N ASP A 223 11.42 8.35 8.59
CA ASP A 223 10.99 8.23 7.20
C ASP A 223 12.10 8.75 6.27
N GLY A 224 12.36 8.03 5.19
CA GLY A 224 13.06 8.55 4.02
C GLY A 224 12.06 9.27 3.12
N LEU A 225 12.51 10.32 2.45
CA LEU A 225 11.75 11.14 1.52
C LEU A 225 12.45 11.11 0.17
N LEU A 226 11.72 10.71 -0.87
CA LEU A 226 12.08 10.94 -2.26
C LEU A 226 11.27 12.13 -2.76
N LEU A 227 11.94 13.21 -3.15
CA LEU A 227 11.34 14.48 -3.54
C LEU A 227 11.65 14.78 -5.01
N ILE A 228 10.71 15.41 -5.71
CA ILE A 228 10.84 15.79 -7.11
C ILE A 228 10.59 17.28 -7.23
N ASP A 229 11.53 18.00 -7.86
CA ASP A 229 11.39 19.43 -8.12
C ASP A 229 10.65 19.73 -9.45
N ARG A 230 10.41 21.01 -9.72
CA ARG A 230 9.78 21.45 -10.99
C ARG A 230 10.57 21.11 -12.24
N ALA A 231 11.88 20.92 -12.13
CA ALA A 231 12.75 20.53 -13.24
C ALA A 231 12.87 19.01 -13.38
N CYS A 232 12.04 18.24 -12.66
CA CYS A 232 12.07 16.78 -12.58
C CYS A 232 13.37 16.21 -12.00
N ARG A 233 14.14 17.01 -11.25
CA ARG A 233 15.29 16.52 -10.48
C ARG A 233 14.80 15.79 -9.25
N THR A 234 15.47 14.69 -8.94
CA THR A 234 15.12 13.81 -7.83
C THR A 234 16.06 14.06 -6.66
N TYR A 235 15.49 14.17 -5.47
CA TYR A 235 16.24 14.39 -4.24
C TYR A 235 15.87 13.34 -3.19
N PHE A 236 16.84 12.95 -2.39
CA PHE A 236 16.63 12.19 -1.17
C PHE A 236 16.88 13.06 0.05
N SER A 237 16.01 12.93 1.05
CA SER A 237 16.24 13.43 2.40
C SER A 237 15.69 12.45 3.42
N LYS A 238 16.28 12.44 4.61
CA LYS A 238 15.66 11.78 5.75
C LYS A 238 14.83 12.81 6.51
N ARG A 239 13.63 12.40 6.95
CA ARG A 239 12.71 13.29 7.66
C ARG A 239 13.38 13.91 8.89
N GLY A 240 13.30 15.24 8.98
CA GLY A 240 13.96 16.03 10.03
C GLY A 240 15.39 16.46 9.68
N GLU A 241 15.93 16.06 8.54
CA GLU A 241 17.20 16.56 8.02
C GLU A 241 16.98 17.67 6.99
N ARG A 242 17.80 18.73 7.09
CA ARG A 242 17.73 19.89 6.20
C ARG A 242 18.42 19.67 4.85
N THR A 243 19.30 18.68 4.76
CA THR A 243 20.16 18.49 3.59
C THR A 243 19.49 17.56 2.60
N LEU A 244 19.19 18.10 1.42
CA LEU A 244 18.78 17.33 0.25
C LEU A 244 20.01 16.76 -0.46
N VAL A 245 19.93 15.50 -0.86
CA VAL A 245 20.91 14.84 -1.74
C VAL A 245 20.29 14.68 -3.10
N GLU A 246 20.86 15.30 -4.12
CA GLU A 246 20.43 15.06 -5.49
C GLU A 246 20.80 13.65 -5.93
N LEU A 247 19.83 12.95 -6.51
CA LEU A 247 19.97 11.65 -7.15
C LEU A 247 19.81 11.85 -8.65
N GLU A 248 20.82 11.45 -9.42
CA GLU A 248 20.70 11.45 -10.88
C GLU A 248 19.87 10.23 -11.27
N VAL A 249 18.78 10.46 -12.02
CA VAL A 249 17.86 9.43 -12.49
C VAL A 249 17.77 9.54 -14.00
N VAL A 250 18.28 8.53 -14.70
CA VAL A 250 18.28 8.46 -16.16
C VAL A 250 17.24 7.44 -16.60
N GLU A 251 16.29 7.89 -17.41
CA GLU A 251 15.23 7.02 -17.93
C GLU A 251 15.57 6.55 -19.34
N GLU A 252 15.66 5.24 -19.52
CA GLU A 252 15.79 4.58 -20.83
C GLU A 252 14.47 3.89 -21.21
N GLU A 253 14.41 3.17 -22.34
CA GLU A 253 13.15 2.59 -22.85
C GLU A 253 12.48 1.66 -21.80
N ASP A 254 13.20 0.63 -21.34
CA ASP A 254 12.66 -0.39 -20.43
C ASP A 254 13.20 -0.30 -19.00
N ILE A 255 14.26 0.50 -18.79
CA ILE A 255 14.95 0.61 -17.50
C ILE A 255 15.07 2.06 -17.02
N VAL A 256 15.25 2.21 -15.72
CA VAL A 256 15.62 3.48 -15.07
C VAL A 256 16.90 3.26 -14.29
N GLU A 257 17.96 3.98 -14.66
CA GLU A 257 19.21 3.98 -13.90
C GLU A 257 19.17 5.05 -12.81
N VAL A 258 19.51 4.66 -11.58
CA VAL A 258 19.63 5.55 -10.43
C VAL A 258 21.09 5.64 -10.01
N ASP A 259 21.67 6.84 -10.03
CA ASP A 259 23.03 7.09 -9.54
C ASP A 259 23.01 7.43 -8.03
N PHE A 260 23.48 6.49 -7.21
CA PHE A 260 23.58 6.65 -5.76
C PHE A 260 24.91 7.25 -5.29
N SER A 261 25.82 7.65 -6.20
CA SER A 261 27.15 8.16 -5.84
C SER A 261 27.07 9.33 -4.85
N SER A 262 26.16 10.28 -5.08
CA SER A 262 25.95 11.42 -4.18
C SER A 262 25.46 11.01 -2.80
N LEU A 263 24.59 9.99 -2.72
CA LEU A 263 24.07 9.45 -1.47
C LEU A 263 25.16 8.73 -0.68
N VAL A 264 25.90 7.82 -1.32
CA VAL A 264 27.01 7.11 -0.68
C VAL A 264 28.07 8.09 -0.19
N ASN A 265 28.46 9.07 -1.00
CA ASN A 265 29.43 10.09 -0.62
C ASN A 265 28.98 10.92 0.59
N ARG A 266 27.68 11.20 0.72
CA ARG A 266 27.13 11.86 1.92
C ARG A 266 27.33 11.00 3.17
N TYR A 267 27.00 9.71 3.11
CA TYR A 267 27.17 8.81 4.26
C TYR A 267 28.64 8.62 4.63
N VAL A 268 29.54 8.53 3.65
CA VAL A 268 31.00 8.50 3.87
C VAL A 268 31.46 9.73 4.65
N LYS A 269 31.16 10.94 4.18
CA LYS A 269 31.55 12.20 4.85
C LYS A 269 30.97 12.32 6.26
N PHE A 270 29.74 11.86 6.45
CA PHE A 270 29.09 11.87 7.75
C PHE A 270 29.76 10.91 8.74
N ALA A 271 30.17 9.72 8.28
CA ALA A 271 30.88 8.73 9.08
C ALA A 271 32.32 9.15 9.43
N GLU A 272 33.03 9.79 8.50
CA GLU A 272 34.36 10.38 8.73
C GLU A 272 34.33 11.39 9.89
N GLY A 273 33.31 12.26 9.93
CA GLY A 273 33.10 13.21 11.01
C GLY A 273 32.86 12.58 12.38
N LYS A 274 32.37 11.33 12.42
CA LYS A 274 32.08 10.57 13.65
C LYS A 274 33.19 9.61 14.08
N LYS A 275 34.27 9.46 13.30
CA LYS A 275 35.27 8.37 13.47
C LYS A 275 34.62 6.97 13.52
N ALA A 276 33.55 6.76 12.76
CA ALA A 276 32.89 5.46 12.68
C ALA A 276 33.62 4.54 11.69
N SER A 277 33.68 3.24 11.97
CA SER A 277 34.27 2.22 11.07
C SER A 277 33.33 1.85 9.91
N PHE A 278 32.77 2.86 9.25
CA PHE A 278 31.83 2.70 8.15
C PHE A 278 32.53 2.19 6.88
N SER A 279 31.96 1.20 6.22
CA SER A 279 32.42 0.67 4.94
C SER A 279 31.38 0.87 3.82
N ALA A 280 31.64 1.84 2.94
CA ALA A 280 30.84 2.04 1.73
C ALA A 280 30.86 0.81 0.82
N GLU A 281 32.04 0.20 0.66
CA GLU A 281 32.24 -1.01 -0.16
C GLU A 281 31.32 -2.15 0.29
N LYS A 282 31.32 -2.45 1.59
CA LYS A 282 30.47 -3.50 2.17
C LYS A 282 28.98 -3.25 1.91
N VAL A 283 28.54 -2.00 2.02
CA VAL A 283 27.14 -1.61 1.75
C VAL A 283 26.80 -1.78 0.28
N VAL A 284 27.65 -1.29 -0.62
CA VAL A 284 27.44 -1.35 -2.07
C VAL A 284 27.43 -2.80 -2.56
N ASP A 285 28.36 -3.63 -2.09
CA ASP A 285 28.37 -5.06 -2.41
C ASP A 285 27.09 -5.75 -1.93
N CYS A 286 26.66 -5.48 -0.69
CA CYS A 286 25.40 -6.03 -0.18
C CYS A 286 24.20 -5.58 -1.02
N PHE A 287 24.19 -4.33 -1.47
CA PHE A 287 23.12 -3.76 -2.29
C PHE A 287 23.04 -4.44 -3.67
N PHE A 288 24.16 -4.56 -4.40
CA PHE A 288 24.16 -5.21 -5.70
C PHE A 288 23.88 -6.71 -5.60
N MET A 289 24.45 -7.41 -4.60
CA MET A 289 24.09 -8.81 -4.35
C MET A 289 22.59 -8.99 -4.07
N MET A 290 21.97 -8.05 -3.36
CA MET A 290 20.53 -8.11 -3.07
C MET A 290 19.70 -7.92 -4.33
N LEU A 291 20.06 -6.98 -5.21
CA LEU A 291 19.40 -6.78 -6.51
C LEU A 291 19.53 -8.02 -7.40
N GLU A 292 20.72 -8.61 -7.49
CA GLU A 292 20.98 -9.81 -8.31
C GLU A 292 20.20 -11.04 -7.83
N ASN A 293 20.11 -11.23 -6.51
CA ASN A 293 19.51 -12.44 -5.92
C ASN A 293 18.01 -12.30 -5.60
N GLY A 294 17.41 -11.12 -5.76
CA GLY A 294 15.99 -10.87 -5.47
C GLY A 294 15.61 -11.12 -4.00
N GLY A 295 16.50 -10.79 -3.06
CA GLY A 295 16.28 -11.02 -1.63
C GLY A 295 15.64 -9.82 -0.90
N ARG A 296 15.13 -10.06 0.31
CA ARG A 296 14.58 -9.00 1.16
C ARG A 296 15.68 -8.20 1.82
N VAL A 297 15.51 -6.88 1.93
CA VAL A 297 16.51 -5.99 2.53
C VAL A 297 16.86 -6.41 3.96
N GLU A 298 15.90 -6.91 4.74
CA GLU A 298 16.11 -7.37 6.13
C GLU A 298 17.11 -8.53 6.25
N ASP A 299 17.30 -9.32 5.19
CA ASP A 299 18.28 -10.41 5.17
C ASP A 299 19.71 -9.90 4.90
N TYR A 300 19.84 -8.78 4.21
CA TYR A 300 21.12 -8.14 3.92
C TYR A 300 21.52 -7.13 5.00
N LEU A 301 20.58 -6.50 5.71
CA LEU A 301 20.85 -5.64 6.86
C LEU A 301 21.62 -6.35 7.99
N LYS A 302 21.53 -7.67 8.07
CA LYS A 302 22.28 -8.51 9.02
C LYS A 302 23.76 -8.68 8.64
N ARG A 303 24.13 -8.35 7.39
CA ARG A 303 25.49 -8.48 6.85
C ARG A 303 26.32 -7.22 7.05
N VAL A 304 25.68 -6.10 7.38
CA VAL A 304 26.34 -4.83 7.70
C VAL A 304 26.31 -4.59 9.21
N ASP A 305 27.37 -3.97 9.72
CA ASP A 305 27.67 -3.97 11.16
C ASP A 305 27.16 -2.70 11.84
N TYR A 306 27.17 -1.57 11.12
CA TYR A 306 26.89 -0.26 11.69
C TYR A 306 25.51 0.28 11.28
N ASP A 307 24.89 1.06 12.17
CA ASP A 307 23.56 1.64 11.92
C ASP A 307 23.56 2.56 10.69
N ASP A 308 24.62 3.34 10.48
CA ASP A 308 24.77 4.21 9.31
C ASP A 308 24.90 3.39 8.00
N GLU A 309 25.51 2.19 8.04
CA GLU A 309 25.59 1.26 6.90
C GLU A 309 24.22 0.63 6.59
N ARG A 310 23.51 0.20 7.64
CA ARG A 310 22.15 -0.34 7.53
C ARG A 310 21.19 0.66 6.92
N GLU A 311 21.26 1.89 7.39
CA GLU A 311 20.41 2.95 6.88
C GLU A 311 20.72 3.29 5.43
N LEU A 312 22.00 3.36 5.02
CA LEU A 312 22.35 3.57 3.62
C LEU A 312 21.84 2.43 2.73
N LEU A 313 22.05 1.16 3.13
CA LEU A 313 21.57 -0.01 2.40
C LEU A 313 20.04 0.03 2.25
N GLU A 314 19.32 0.33 3.34
CA GLU A 314 17.88 0.45 3.32
C GLU A 314 17.42 1.63 2.44
N ALA A 315 18.09 2.79 2.51
CA ALA A 315 17.76 3.95 1.68
C ALA A 315 17.90 3.61 0.19
N MET A 316 19.03 3.05 -0.23
CA MET A 316 19.27 2.67 -1.63
C MET A 316 18.22 1.67 -2.14
N TYR A 317 17.88 0.66 -1.32
CA TYR A 317 16.82 -0.30 -1.63
C TYR A 317 15.46 0.38 -1.80
N ARG A 318 15.03 1.15 -0.80
CA ARG A 318 13.70 1.77 -0.77
C ARG A 318 13.55 2.79 -1.89
N ILE A 319 14.58 3.59 -2.18
CA ILE A 319 14.59 4.52 -3.32
C ILE A 319 14.40 3.74 -4.63
N SER A 320 15.14 2.66 -4.84
CA SER A 320 15.02 1.82 -6.04
C SER A 320 13.60 1.27 -6.18
N MET A 321 13.03 0.74 -5.11
CA MET A 321 11.66 0.23 -5.09
C MET A 321 10.62 1.31 -5.38
N VAL A 322 10.79 2.51 -4.83
CA VAL A 322 9.90 3.65 -5.08
C VAL A 322 9.98 4.06 -6.55
N ILE A 323 11.19 4.25 -7.09
CA ILE A 323 11.40 4.67 -8.49
C ILE A 323 10.84 3.62 -9.46
N MET A 324 11.13 2.33 -9.23
CA MET A 324 10.62 1.21 -10.03
C MET A 324 9.10 1.29 -10.16
N ARG A 325 8.41 1.54 -9.04
CA ARG A 325 6.95 1.62 -9.03
C ARG A 325 6.41 2.91 -9.63
N LEU A 326 7.05 4.04 -9.36
CA LEU A 326 6.67 5.34 -9.93
C LEU A 326 6.80 5.37 -11.46
N LYS A 327 7.80 4.67 -11.99
CA LYS A 327 8.12 4.65 -13.42
C LYS A 327 7.54 3.44 -14.15
N GLY A 328 7.13 2.39 -13.43
CA GLY A 328 6.66 1.14 -14.03
C GLY A 328 7.73 0.46 -14.88
N LYS A 329 9.01 0.63 -14.51
CA LYS A 329 10.19 0.16 -15.24
C LYS A 329 11.14 -0.54 -14.29
N ASP A 330 11.95 -1.46 -14.81
CA ASP A 330 13.01 -2.08 -14.03
C ASP A 330 14.06 -1.03 -13.64
N VAL A 331 14.63 -1.17 -12.44
CA VAL A 331 15.64 -0.23 -11.93
C VAL A 331 17.02 -0.85 -12.01
N THR A 332 17.94 -0.14 -12.64
CA THR A 332 19.38 -0.36 -12.54
C THR A 332 20.00 0.68 -11.62
N ALA A 333 21.20 0.40 -11.12
CA ALA A 333 21.86 1.29 -10.18
C ALA A 333 23.33 1.50 -10.56
N LYS A 334 23.78 2.73 -10.39
CA LYS A 334 25.17 3.13 -10.53
C LYS A 334 25.66 3.70 -9.22
N VAL A 335 26.88 3.31 -8.82
CA VAL A 335 27.51 3.82 -7.59
C VAL A 335 28.98 4.06 -7.82
N THR A 336 29.42 5.28 -7.57
CA THR A 336 30.83 5.68 -7.53
C THR A 336 31.12 6.23 -6.14
N TYR A 337 32.18 5.71 -5.50
CA TYR A 337 32.60 6.18 -4.18
C TYR A 337 34.13 6.14 -4.06
N PRO A 338 34.72 6.97 -3.18
CA PRO A 338 36.15 6.92 -2.92
C PRO A 338 36.51 5.55 -2.33
N SER A 339 37.32 4.77 -3.03
CA SER A 339 37.92 3.56 -2.46
C SER A 339 39.02 4.00 -1.49
N PHE A 340 38.78 3.86 -0.19
CA PHE A 340 39.89 3.89 0.76
C PHE A 340 40.65 2.58 0.63
N SER A 341 41.66 2.55 -0.25
CA SER A 341 42.69 1.52 -0.20
C SER A 341 43.46 1.71 1.11
N GLY A 342 42.96 1.08 2.18
CA GLY A 342 43.64 1.04 3.47
C GLY A 342 44.89 0.18 3.38
N GLU A 343 45.98 0.73 2.85
CA GLU A 343 47.31 0.36 3.32
C GLU A 343 47.64 1.28 4.50
N ASN A 344 47.48 0.76 5.72
CA ASN A 344 48.22 1.20 6.91
C ASN A 344 48.68 -0.04 7.67
#